data_AF-A0A371MSS4-F1
#
_entry.id   AF-A0A371MSS4-F1
#
_cell.length_a   1.000
_cell.length_b   1.000
_cell.length_c   1.000
_cell.angle_alpha   90.00
_cell.angle_beta   90.00
_cell.angle_gamma   90.00
#
_symmetry.space_group_name_H-M   'P 1'
#
loop_
_entity.id
_entity.type
_entity.pdbx_description
1 polymer ?
#
loop_
_entity_poly.entity_id
_entity_poly.type
_entity_poly.pdbx_seq_one_letter_code
_entity_poly.pdbx_strand_id
1 'polypeptide(L)'
;DWRKDFTNFKPEDERRLENLGSVVEPVIDDAVEAFYDHLESYDETIEIFGRSGKGIEALKENQREYLGGLFDGQYGRTHFESRARIGKIHDMLDLGPKIYFGAYSIFYRYLVDAIVADLKADLAQTNGGDATQRGETLTPEQALDALADRTRSMLKVMNLDQQVAMDTYIHSYSEQLETK
;
A
#
# COMPACT_ATOMS: atom_id res chain seq x y z
N ASP A 1 -9.81 6.25 -15.51
CA ASP A 1 -10.40 7.61 -15.48
C ASP A 1 -11.50 7.70 -14.45
N TRP A 2 -12.67 7.05 -14.63
CA TRP A 2 -13.79 7.15 -13.66
C TRP A 2 -13.43 6.94 -12.18
N ARG A 3 -12.67 5.88 -11.84
CA ARG A 3 -12.30 5.60 -10.43
C ARG A 3 -11.48 6.71 -9.80
N LYS A 4 -10.54 7.30 -10.57
CA LYS A 4 -9.73 8.42 -10.10
C LYS A 4 -10.59 9.64 -9.88
N ASP A 5 -11.49 9.94 -10.81
CA ASP A 5 -12.42 11.08 -10.70
C ASP A 5 -13.33 10.92 -9.47
N PHE A 6 -13.93 9.74 -9.29
CA PHE A 6 -14.80 9.44 -8.15
C PHE A 6 -14.08 9.53 -6.81
N THR A 7 -12.82 9.08 -6.76
CA THR A 7 -11.97 9.12 -5.55
C THR A 7 -11.29 10.49 -5.36
N ASN A 8 -11.54 11.44 -6.27
CA ASN A 8 -10.89 12.74 -6.31
C ASN A 8 -9.34 12.61 -6.27
N PHE A 9 -8.81 11.61 -6.98
CA PHE A 9 -7.39 11.33 -7.10
C PHE A 9 -6.79 12.17 -8.23
N LYS A 10 -5.99 13.16 -7.85
CA LYS A 10 -5.51 14.23 -8.73
C LYS A 10 -4.00 14.15 -8.96
N PRO A 11 -3.45 14.88 -9.93
CA PRO A 11 -2.01 14.97 -10.14
C PRO A 11 -1.21 15.38 -8.89
N GLU A 12 -1.81 16.13 -7.96
CA GLU A 12 -1.19 16.45 -6.66
C GLU A 12 -0.99 15.21 -5.79
N ASP A 13 -1.93 14.26 -5.80
CA ASP A 13 -1.80 13.00 -5.08
C ASP A 13 -0.67 12.16 -5.69
N GLU A 14 -0.56 12.14 -7.02
CA GLU A 14 0.49 11.39 -7.72
C GLU A 14 1.88 11.88 -7.33
N ARG A 15 2.10 13.20 -7.36
CA ARG A 15 3.37 13.83 -6.92
C ARG A 15 3.67 13.58 -5.45
N ARG A 16 2.65 13.65 -4.58
CA ARG A 16 2.84 13.39 -3.14
C ARG A 16 3.25 11.95 -2.89
N LEU A 17 2.65 10.99 -3.61
CA LEU A 17 2.99 9.58 -3.48
C LEU A 17 4.39 9.28 -4.02
N GLU A 18 4.77 9.88 -5.14
CA GLU A 18 6.15 9.78 -5.67
C GLU A 18 7.18 10.29 -4.64
N ASN A 19 6.93 11.45 -4.03
CA ASN A 19 7.79 11.99 -2.98
C ASN A 19 7.85 11.08 -1.73
N LEU A 20 6.72 10.47 -1.38
CA LEU A 20 6.64 9.50 -0.29
C LEU A 20 7.44 8.23 -0.56
N GLY A 21 7.77 7.89 -1.81
CA GLY A 21 8.57 6.72 -2.16
C GLY A 21 9.86 6.62 -1.33
N SER A 22 10.61 7.71 -1.23
CA SER A 22 11.84 7.77 -0.42
C SER A 22 11.64 7.73 1.10
N VAL A 23 10.43 8.05 1.57
CA VAL A 23 10.04 7.99 2.98
C VAL A 23 9.66 6.56 3.37
N VAL A 24 8.99 5.84 2.47
CA VAL A 24 8.48 4.49 2.75
C VAL A 24 9.47 3.39 2.39
N GLU A 25 10.34 3.60 1.39
CA GLU A 25 11.34 2.61 0.95
C GLU A 25 12.12 1.99 2.13
N PRO A 26 12.61 2.75 3.12
CA PRO A 26 13.36 2.19 4.25
C PRO A 26 12.54 1.25 5.14
N VAL A 27 11.21 1.32 5.13
CA VAL A 27 10.34 0.50 5.98
C VAL A 27 9.64 -0.63 5.22
N ILE A 28 9.80 -0.73 3.89
CA ILE A 28 9.13 -1.76 3.08
C ILE A 28 9.54 -3.16 3.52
N ASP A 29 10.82 -3.39 3.78
CA ASP A 29 11.32 -4.71 4.16
C ASP A 29 10.69 -5.19 5.47
N ASP A 30 10.80 -4.37 6.53
CA ASP A 30 10.18 -4.65 7.84
C ASP A 30 8.66 -4.83 7.75
N ALA A 31 7.98 -4.05 6.89
CA ALA A 31 6.55 -4.16 6.69
C ALA A 31 6.15 -5.49 6.04
N VAL A 32 6.94 -5.97 5.08
CA VAL A 32 6.72 -7.25 4.40
C VAL A 32 7.05 -8.42 5.31
N GLU A 33 8.14 -8.36 6.07
CA GLU A 33 8.46 -9.39 7.06
C GLU A 33 7.34 -9.52 8.10
N ALA A 34 6.91 -8.42 8.70
CA ALA A 34 5.82 -8.43 9.66
C ALA A 34 4.48 -8.88 9.05
N PHE A 35 4.27 -8.64 7.76
CA PHE A 35 3.09 -9.13 7.05
C PHE A 35 3.10 -10.66 6.95
N TYR A 36 4.21 -11.27 6.52
CA TYR A 36 4.28 -12.73 6.42
C TYR A 36 4.32 -13.41 7.79
N ASP A 37 5.01 -12.85 8.78
CA ASP A 37 4.97 -13.33 10.17
C ASP A 37 3.52 -13.35 10.70
N HIS A 38 2.74 -12.31 10.39
CA HIS A 38 1.34 -12.25 10.79
C HIS A 38 0.51 -13.34 10.08
N LEU A 39 0.70 -13.54 8.78
CA LEU A 39 -0.01 -14.58 8.04
C LEU A 39 0.40 -16.01 8.46
N GLU A 40 1.64 -16.22 8.89
CA GLU A 40 2.07 -17.52 9.42
C GLU A 40 1.50 -17.84 10.82
N SER A 41 0.82 -16.87 11.46
CA SER A 41 0.17 -17.08 12.76
C SER A 41 -1.26 -17.63 12.69
N TYR A 42 -1.81 -17.83 11.49
CA TYR A 42 -3.16 -18.36 11.29
C TYR A 42 -3.17 -19.56 10.32
N ASP A 43 -3.83 -20.64 10.72
CA ASP A 43 -3.92 -21.87 9.92
C ASP A 43 -4.53 -21.62 8.53
N GLU A 44 -5.58 -20.79 8.46
CA GLU A 44 -6.29 -20.46 7.21
C GLU A 44 -5.37 -19.81 6.16
N THR A 45 -4.40 -18.99 6.59
CA THR A 45 -3.44 -18.33 5.69
C THR A 45 -2.26 -19.20 5.34
N ILE A 46 -1.83 -20.09 6.25
CA ILE A 46 -0.84 -21.13 5.94
C ILE A 46 -1.34 -22.06 4.81
N GLU A 47 -2.61 -22.45 4.85
CA GLU A 47 -3.23 -23.28 3.81
C GLU A 47 -3.22 -22.58 2.43
N ILE A 48 -3.37 -21.25 2.40
CA ILE A 48 -3.26 -20.46 1.16
C ILE A 48 -1.85 -20.55 0.57
N PHE A 49 -0.79 -20.49 1.38
CA PHE A 49 0.59 -20.58 0.88
C PHE A 49 0.86 -21.89 0.14
N GLY A 50 0.30 -23.00 0.64
CA GLY A 50 0.39 -24.31 0.00
C GLY A 50 -0.21 -24.36 -1.42
N ARG A 51 -1.13 -23.44 -1.75
CA ARG A 51 -1.78 -23.33 -3.07
C ARG A 51 -0.97 -22.48 -4.06
N SER A 52 -0.05 -21.63 -3.60
CA SER A 52 0.62 -20.62 -4.43
C SER A 52 1.64 -21.16 -5.43
N GLY A 53 2.17 -22.36 -5.20
CA GLY A 53 3.28 -22.95 -5.96
C GLY A 53 4.62 -22.19 -5.86
N LYS A 54 4.66 -21.07 -5.12
CA LYS A 54 5.86 -20.25 -4.87
C LYS A 54 6.36 -20.49 -3.45
N GLY A 55 7.68 -20.41 -3.26
CA GLY A 55 8.29 -20.37 -1.93
C GLY A 55 8.07 -19.01 -1.24
N ILE A 56 8.09 -19.00 0.09
CA ILE A 56 7.84 -17.81 0.93
C ILE A 56 8.72 -16.62 0.57
N GLU A 57 10.02 -16.83 0.32
CA GLU A 57 10.94 -15.76 -0.06
C GLU A 57 10.58 -15.11 -1.40
N ALA A 58 10.13 -15.91 -2.38
CA ALA A 58 9.67 -15.37 -3.65
C ALA A 58 8.35 -14.60 -3.50
N LEU A 59 7.50 -14.97 -2.53
CA LEU A 59 6.27 -14.24 -2.22
C LEU A 59 6.59 -12.90 -1.54
N LYS A 60 7.52 -12.89 -0.58
CA LYS A 60 8.03 -11.68 0.06
C LYS A 60 8.60 -10.70 -0.96
N GLU A 61 9.42 -11.16 -1.91
CA GLU A 61 9.97 -10.30 -2.94
C GLU A 61 8.90 -9.66 -3.82
N ASN A 62 7.94 -10.45 -4.33
CA ASN A 62 6.83 -9.89 -5.10
C ASN A 62 6.02 -8.88 -4.27
N GLN A 63 5.89 -9.10 -2.96
CA GLN A 63 5.17 -8.19 -2.06
C GLN A 63 5.93 -6.88 -1.83
N ARG A 64 7.27 -6.89 -1.77
CA ARG A 64 8.10 -5.68 -1.72
C ARG A 64 7.92 -4.84 -2.98
N GLU A 65 8.03 -5.46 -4.15
CA GLU A 65 7.79 -4.80 -5.43
C GLU A 65 6.35 -4.24 -5.51
N TYR A 66 5.36 -5.03 -5.07
CA TYR A 66 3.97 -4.62 -5.04
C TYR A 66 3.76 -3.39 -4.14
N LEU A 67 4.30 -3.41 -2.92
CA LEU A 67 4.15 -2.31 -1.97
C LEU A 67 4.88 -1.06 -2.44
N GLY A 68 6.12 -1.19 -2.92
CA GLY A 68 6.91 -0.07 -3.46
C GLY A 68 6.25 0.58 -4.68
N GLY A 69 5.67 -0.23 -5.57
CA GLY A 69 4.93 0.28 -6.72
C GLY A 69 3.69 1.11 -6.39
N LEU A 70 3.24 1.21 -5.13
CA LEU A 70 2.16 2.14 -4.74
C LEU A 70 2.65 3.60 -4.66
N PHE A 71 3.96 3.82 -4.69
CA PHE A 71 4.62 5.11 -4.47
C PHE A 71 5.53 5.51 -5.65
N ASP A 72 5.34 4.91 -6.82
CA ASP A 72 6.17 5.16 -8.02
C ASP A 72 5.74 6.41 -8.83
N GLY A 73 4.62 7.04 -8.46
CA GLY A 73 4.08 8.21 -9.16
C GLY A 73 3.32 7.90 -10.45
N GLN A 74 3.26 6.63 -10.89
CA GLN A 74 2.77 6.22 -12.21
C GLN A 74 1.46 5.44 -12.15
N TYR A 75 0.33 6.13 -11.96
CA TYR A 75 -0.98 5.49 -11.78
C TYR A 75 -1.74 5.34 -13.10
N GLY A 76 -1.05 4.87 -14.13
CA GLY A 76 -1.61 4.65 -15.46
C GLY A 76 -2.31 3.30 -15.61
N ARG A 77 -2.70 2.99 -16.85
CA ARG A 77 -3.32 1.70 -17.20
C ARG A 77 -2.44 0.51 -16.79
N THR A 78 -1.13 0.55 -17.10
CA THR A 78 -0.18 -0.52 -16.79
C THR A 78 -0.12 -0.84 -15.30
N HIS A 79 -0.14 0.19 -14.44
CA HIS A 79 -0.16 0.05 -12.99
C HIS A 79 -1.38 -0.75 -12.54
N PHE A 80 -2.59 -0.30 -12.92
CA PHE A 80 -3.83 -0.96 -12.50
C PHE A 80 -4.03 -2.34 -13.15
N GLU A 81 -3.54 -2.58 -14.36
CA GLU A 81 -3.53 -3.93 -14.96
C GLU A 81 -2.69 -4.90 -14.12
N SER A 82 -1.58 -4.43 -13.53
CA SER A 82 -0.78 -5.24 -12.59
C SER A 82 -1.55 -5.59 -11.32
N ARG A 83 -2.22 -4.61 -10.72
CA ARG A 83 -3.05 -4.81 -9.51
C ARG A 83 -4.21 -5.76 -9.76
N ALA A 84 -4.89 -5.64 -10.91
CA ALA A 84 -5.95 -6.57 -11.31
C ALA A 84 -5.45 -8.01 -11.46
N ARG A 85 -4.25 -8.21 -12.02
CA ARG A 85 -3.65 -9.56 -12.11
C ARG A 85 -3.41 -10.16 -10.72
N ILE A 86 -2.95 -9.36 -9.76
CA ILE A 86 -2.75 -9.81 -8.38
C ILE A 86 -4.07 -10.16 -7.71
N GLY A 87 -5.11 -9.34 -7.87
CA GLY A 87 -6.46 -9.67 -7.39
C GLY A 87 -6.96 -11.01 -7.93
N LYS A 88 -6.77 -11.27 -9.23
CA LYS A 88 -7.11 -12.56 -9.84
C LYS A 88 -6.29 -13.72 -9.28
N ILE A 89 -4.99 -13.54 -9.01
CA ILE A 89 -4.16 -14.57 -8.38
C ILE A 89 -4.68 -14.88 -6.98
N HIS A 90 -4.99 -13.87 -6.17
CA HIS A 90 -5.54 -14.08 -4.84
C HIS A 90 -6.91 -14.79 -4.86
N ASP A 91 -7.78 -14.47 -5.81
CA ASP A 91 -9.04 -15.19 -6.02
C ASP A 91 -8.80 -16.67 -6.41
N MET A 92 -7.87 -16.94 -7.33
CA MET A 92 -7.49 -18.31 -7.71
C MET A 92 -6.89 -19.13 -6.56
N LEU A 93 -6.24 -18.46 -5.61
CA LEU A 93 -5.73 -19.08 -4.39
C LEU A 93 -6.78 -19.16 -3.28
N ASP A 94 -8.01 -18.73 -3.55
CA ASP A 94 -9.13 -18.68 -2.61
C ASP A 94 -8.71 -17.98 -1.30
N LEU A 95 -7.95 -16.89 -1.47
CA LEU A 95 -7.67 -15.91 -0.44
C LEU A 95 -8.89 -15.00 -0.35
N GLY A 96 -9.76 -15.22 0.63
CA GLY A 96 -11.01 -14.46 0.74
C GLY A 96 -10.79 -12.97 1.08
N PRO A 97 -11.76 -12.09 0.77
CA PRO A 97 -11.65 -10.64 0.98
C PRO A 97 -11.36 -10.25 2.43
N LYS A 98 -11.82 -11.04 3.41
CA LYS A 98 -11.52 -10.80 4.84
C LYS A 98 -10.01 -10.81 5.13
N ILE A 99 -9.28 -11.74 4.53
CA ILE A 99 -7.83 -11.89 4.69
C ILE A 99 -7.15 -10.77 3.91
N TYR A 100 -7.58 -10.55 2.66
CA TYR A 100 -7.06 -9.49 1.82
C TYR A 100 -7.10 -8.14 2.54
N PHE A 101 -8.27 -7.70 3.01
CA PHE A 101 -8.41 -6.42 3.71
C PHE A 101 -7.73 -6.42 5.08
N GLY A 102 -7.83 -7.51 5.83
CA GLY A 102 -7.23 -7.62 7.16
C GLY A 102 -5.71 -7.42 7.11
N ALA A 103 -5.04 -8.00 6.11
CA ALA A 103 -3.60 -7.96 5.99
C ALA A 103 -3.05 -6.54 5.66
N TYR A 104 -3.86 -5.66 5.03
CA TYR A 104 -3.46 -4.26 4.83
C TYR A 104 -3.26 -3.50 6.14
N SER A 105 -3.87 -3.93 7.25
CA SER A 105 -3.68 -3.29 8.56
C SER A 105 -2.21 -3.26 8.99
N ILE A 106 -1.44 -4.28 8.58
CA ILE A 106 0.00 -4.34 8.83
C ILE A 106 0.69 -3.22 8.06
N PHE A 107 0.43 -3.09 6.75
CA PHE A 107 1.02 -2.03 5.94
C PHE A 107 0.63 -0.63 6.40
N TYR A 108 -0.63 -0.41 6.81
CA TYR A 108 -1.08 0.89 7.31
C TYR A 108 -0.23 1.37 8.50
N ARG A 109 0.10 0.47 9.44
CA ARG A 109 0.95 0.80 10.58
C ARG A 109 2.31 1.32 10.13
N TYR A 110 3.05 0.54 9.33
CA TYR A 110 4.39 0.92 8.89
C TYR A 110 4.42 2.20 8.05
N LEU A 111 3.46 2.35 7.14
CA LEU A 111 3.43 3.51 6.25
C LEU A 111 3.05 4.80 6.99
N VAL A 112 2.09 4.74 7.92
CA VAL A 112 1.74 5.91 8.75
C VAL A 112 2.89 6.26 9.69
N ASP A 113 3.53 5.26 10.33
CA ASP A 113 4.67 5.49 11.21
C ASP A 113 5.85 6.13 10.46
N ALA A 114 6.11 5.71 9.22
CA ALA A 114 7.14 6.31 8.37
C ALA A 114 6.84 7.78 8.05
N ILE A 115 5.59 8.11 7.66
CA ILE A 115 5.17 9.50 7.41
C ILE A 115 5.35 10.36 8.67
N VAL A 116 4.97 9.84 9.83
CA VAL A 116 5.10 10.56 11.10
C VAL A 116 6.57 10.74 11.49
N ALA A 117 7.42 9.73 11.30
CA ALA A 117 8.84 9.81 11.60
C ALA A 117 9.55 10.87 10.73
N ASP A 118 9.23 10.92 9.44
CA ASP A 118 9.76 11.92 8.50
C ASP A 118 9.39 13.35 8.93
N LEU A 119 8.11 13.59 9.25
CA LEU A 119 7.66 14.91 9.71
C LEU A 119 8.26 15.31 11.08
N LYS A 120 8.51 14.35 11.97
CA LYS A 120 9.22 14.62 13.23
C LYS A 120 10.67 15.03 12.98
N ALA A 121 11.32 14.45 11.97
CA ALA A 121 12.67 14.85 11.58
C ALA A 121 12.70 16.28 11.04
N ASP A 122 11.73 16.67 10.22
CA ASP A 122 11.57 18.05 9.73
C ASP A 122 11.32 19.04 10.88
N LEU A 123 10.47 18.68 11.84
CA LEU A 123 10.20 19.51 13.02
C LEU A 123 11.42 19.62 13.95
N ALA A 124 12.20 18.55 14.17
CA ALA A 124 13.37 18.61 15.03
C ALA A 124 14.43 19.61 14.54
N GLN A 125 14.51 19.81 13.22
CA GLN A 125 15.40 20.80 12.60
C GLN A 125 15.02 22.25 12.94
N THR A 126 13.78 22.54 13.37
CA THR A 126 13.36 23.89 13.81
C THR A 126 14.03 24.37 15.10
N ASN A 127 14.51 23.47 15.95
CA ASN A 127 14.87 23.75 17.36
C ASN A 127 16.38 23.91 17.62
N GLY A 128 17.22 24.08 16.59
CA GLY A 128 18.61 24.55 16.74
C GLY A 128 19.74 23.55 16.48
N GLY A 129 19.76 22.89 15.31
CA GLY A 129 20.89 22.06 14.87
C GLY A 129 21.32 22.38 13.44
N ASP A 130 22.64 22.38 13.19
CA ASP A 130 23.30 22.75 11.94
C ASP A 130 22.67 22.09 10.70
N ALA A 131 22.44 22.89 9.66
CA ALA A 131 21.69 22.51 8.48
C ALA A 131 22.45 21.48 7.62
N THR A 132 22.03 20.22 7.67
CA THR A 132 22.32 19.24 6.62
C THR A 132 21.08 19.00 5.77
N GLN A 133 21.24 19.29 4.48
CA GLN A 133 20.20 19.38 3.46
C GLN A 133 19.31 18.14 3.34
N ARG A 134 18.06 18.26 3.81
CA ARG A 134 16.87 17.64 3.18
C ARG A 134 15.64 18.40 3.68
N GLY A 135 15.08 19.27 2.82
CA GLY A 135 13.75 19.87 3.03
C GLY A 135 13.69 21.28 3.60
N GLU A 136 12.58 21.97 3.33
CA GLU A 136 12.16 23.19 4.03
C GLU A 136 11.70 22.82 5.44
N THR A 137 12.22 23.52 6.45
CA THR A 137 11.78 23.35 7.83
C THR A 137 10.30 23.75 8.00
N LEU A 138 9.48 22.84 8.53
CA LEU A 138 8.02 23.05 8.71
C LEU A 138 7.69 23.65 10.09
N THR A 139 6.68 24.52 10.16
CA THR A 139 6.01 24.84 11.44
C THR A 139 5.13 23.67 11.90
N PRO A 140 4.72 23.62 13.18
CA PRO A 140 3.76 22.63 13.65
C PRO A 140 2.45 22.60 12.85
N GLU A 141 1.91 23.76 12.44
CA GLU A 141 0.71 23.77 11.58
C GLU A 141 0.98 23.16 10.21
N GLN A 142 2.10 23.54 9.57
CA GLN A 142 2.48 23.00 8.26
C GLN A 142 2.74 21.48 8.31
N ALA A 143 3.30 20.98 9.40
CA ALA A 143 3.51 19.54 9.60
C ALA A 143 2.19 18.77 9.73
N LEU A 144 1.18 19.34 10.42
CA LEU A 144 -0.16 18.74 10.50
C LEU A 144 -0.87 18.73 9.15
N ASP A 145 -0.77 19.81 8.38
CA ASP A 145 -1.32 19.87 7.02
C ASP A 145 -0.61 18.87 6.09
N ALA A 146 0.72 18.76 6.17
CA ALA A 146 1.50 17.78 5.42
C ALA A 146 1.13 16.33 5.80
N LEU A 147 0.95 16.03 7.09
CA LEU A 147 0.47 14.72 7.56
C LEU A 147 -0.89 14.40 6.96
N ALA A 148 -1.84 15.33 7.03
CA ALA A 148 -3.19 15.15 6.51
C ALA A 148 -3.18 14.88 5.00
N ASP A 149 -2.40 15.66 4.24
CA ASP A 149 -2.31 15.51 2.80
C ASP A 149 -1.61 14.21 2.37
N ARG A 150 -0.46 13.88 2.97
CA ARG A 150 0.29 12.65 2.69
C ARG A 150 -0.54 11.41 3.00
N THR A 151 -1.20 11.40 4.16
CA THR A 151 -2.08 10.30 4.58
C THR A 151 -3.29 10.19 3.65
N ARG A 152 -3.89 11.32 3.23
CA ARG A 152 -5.03 11.30 2.31
C ARG A 152 -4.65 10.73 0.94
N SER A 153 -3.53 11.14 0.36
CA SER A 153 -3.07 10.60 -0.92
C SER A 153 -2.77 9.10 -0.83
N MET A 154 -2.15 8.66 0.27
CA MET A 154 -1.92 7.24 0.57
C MET A 154 -3.24 6.45 0.64
N LEU A 155 -4.22 6.93 1.40
CA LEU A 155 -5.52 6.28 1.51
C LEU A 155 -6.25 6.19 0.16
N LYS A 156 -6.15 7.22 -0.69
CA LYS A 156 -6.76 7.19 -2.02
C LYS A 156 -6.11 6.15 -2.93
N VAL A 157 -4.78 6.04 -3.00
CA VAL A 157 -4.13 5.03 -3.86
C VAL A 157 -4.44 3.62 -3.37
N MET A 158 -4.45 3.39 -2.06
CA MET A 158 -4.84 2.10 -1.48
C MET A 158 -6.30 1.76 -1.78
N ASN A 159 -7.19 2.76 -1.72
CA ASN A 159 -8.58 2.55 -2.05
C ASN A 159 -8.76 2.21 -3.55
N LEU A 160 -8.05 2.89 -4.45
CA LEU A 160 -8.04 2.57 -5.88
C LEU A 160 -7.50 1.16 -6.14
N ASP A 161 -6.40 0.79 -5.47
CA ASP A 161 -5.80 -0.55 -5.53
C ASP A 161 -6.81 -1.64 -5.11
N GLN A 162 -7.43 -1.45 -3.96
CA GLN A 162 -8.47 -2.35 -3.42
C GLN A 162 -9.69 -2.43 -4.34
N GLN A 163 -10.16 -1.33 -4.92
CA GLN A 163 -11.27 -1.36 -5.89
C GLN A 163 -10.91 -2.24 -7.11
N VAL A 164 -9.70 -2.11 -7.64
CA VAL A 164 -9.26 -2.89 -8.81
C VAL A 164 -9.10 -4.37 -8.47
N ALA A 165 -8.55 -4.68 -7.30
CA ALA A 165 -8.49 -6.07 -6.85
C ALA A 165 -9.87 -6.66 -6.57
N MET A 166 -10.82 -5.89 -6.04
CA MET A 166 -12.15 -6.40 -5.67
C MET A 166 -13.03 -6.71 -6.88
N ASP A 167 -12.86 -5.99 -7.99
CA ASP A 167 -13.53 -6.30 -9.26
C ASP A 167 -13.31 -7.77 -9.68
N THR A 168 -12.12 -8.33 -9.40
CA THR A 168 -11.80 -9.72 -9.79
C THR A 168 -12.51 -10.75 -8.90
N TYR A 169 -12.67 -10.45 -7.61
CA TYR A 169 -13.44 -11.29 -6.69
C TYR A 169 -14.94 -11.30 -7.03
N ILE A 170 -15.51 -10.14 -7.35
CA ILE A 170 -16.94 -10.00 -7.65
C ILE A 170 -17.33 -10.80 -8.89
N HIS A 171 -16.47 -10.81 -9.91
CA HIS A 171 -16.68 -11.63 -11.11
C HIS A 171 -16.76 -13.13 -10.75
N SER A 172 -15.79 -13.61 -9.98
CA SER A 172 -15.72 -15.01 -9.54
C SER A 172 -16.93 -15.42 -8.69
N TYR A 173 -17.31 -14.60 -7.71
CA TYR A 173 -18.51 -14.85 -6.90
C TYR A 173 -19.80 -14.88 -7.72
N SER A 174 -19.92 -14.00 -8.73
CA SER A 174 -21.11 -13.98 -9.60
C SER A 174 -21.20 -15.26 -10.44
N GLU A 175 -20.09 -15.71 -11.03
CA GLU A 175 -20.04 -16.97 -11.78
C GLU A 175 -20.36 -18.19 -10.89
N GLN A 176 -19.89 -18.21 -9.64
CA GLN A 176 -20.20 -19.27 -8.68
C GLN A 176 -21.69 -19.31 -8.28
N LEU A 177 -22.36 -18.16 -8.26
CA LEU A 177 -23.79 -18.08 -7.97
C LEU A 177 -24.65 -18.48 -9.18
N GLU A 178 -24.20 -18.19 -10.40
CA GLU A 178 -24.90 -18.61 -11.64
C GLU A 178 -24.76 -20.11 -11.93
N THR A 179 -23.70 -20.75 -11.40
CA THR A 179 -23.42 -22.18 -11.59
C THR A 179 -23.99 -23.09 -10.49
N LYS A 180 -24.68 -22.53 -9.49
CA LYS A 180 -25.40 -23.24 -8.43
C LYS A 180 -26.90 -23.25 -8.67
#